data_AF-A0A540KAM8-F1
#
_entry.id   AF-A0A540KAM8-F1
#
_cell.length_a   1.000
_cell.length_b   1.000
_cell.length_c   1.000
_cell.angle_alpha   90.00
_cell.angle_beta   90.00
_cell.angle_gamma   90.00
#
_symmetry.space_group_name_H-M   'P 1'
#
loop_
_entity.id
_entity.type
_entity.pdbx_description
1 polymer ?
#
loop_
_entity_poly.entity_id
_entity_poly.type
_entity_poly.pdbx_seq_one_letter_code
_entity_poly.pdbx_strand_id
1 'polypeptide(L)'
;MGFVSSLLGILGFGIGISLGLLVGFFLFVYSKPEEVEDPVCRPLYDLDEFALQDLLPEIPLWVKNPNYHRVDWLNKFIADLWPYLEKEIAGTIRSVAQPIFDEYIGKFQIESIDFERIDMGTLPPIFNGLEVFETNDNELIMEPSIKWAGNPNIILVLKVLSLRITVQLVDIQVFLAPRIAFKPLVPSFPCFANIVVSLMEKPHVDFGMKILGADIMSIPGLYRFVQVLHW
;
A
#
# COMPACT_ATOMS: atom_id res chain seq x y z
N MET A 1 -12.52 52.04 28.28
CA MET A 1 -11.28 51.29 28.01
C MET A 1 -11.47 49.80 27.68
N GLY A 2 -12.66 49.21 27.81
CA GLY A 2 -12.85 47.76 27.55
C GLY A 2 -12.90 47.32 26.08
N PHE A 3 -13.44 48.15 25.18
CA PHE A 3 -13.65 47.78 23.77
C PHE A 3 -12.33 47.53 23.01
N VAL A 4 -11.34 48.41 23.19
CA VAL A 4 -10.03 48.29 22.51
C VAL A 4 -9.25 47.07 23.01
N SER A 5 -9.39 46.74 24.30
CA SER A 5 -8.79 45.55 24.92
C SER A 5 -9.37 44.25 24.34
N SER A 6 -10.69 44.13 24.24
CA SER A 6 -11.32 42.95 23.62
C SER A 6 -11.00 42.82 22.14
N LEU A 7 -10.90 43.93 21.40
CA LEU A 7 -10.56 43.91 19.98
C LEU A 7 -9.12 43.44 19.74
N LEU A 8 -8.17 43.92 20.56
CA LEU A 8 -6.79 43.44 20.54
C LEU A 8 -6.67 41.97 20.94
N GLY A 9 -7.50 41.51 21.89
CA GLY A 9 -7.54 40.10 22.30
C GLY A 9 -7.99 39.18 21.17
N ILE A 10 -9.04 39.54 20.43
CA ILE A 10 -9.55 38.74 19.30
C ILE A 10 -8.55 38.74 18.14
N LEU A 11 -7.95 39.88 17.82
CA LEU A 11 -6.92 39.98 16.78
C LEU A 11 -5.64 39.21 17.17
N GLY A 12 -5.20 39.33 18.42
CA GLY A 12 -4.04 38.62 18.95
C GLY A 12 -4.25 37.10 18.98
N PHE A 13 -5.46 36.64 19.30
CA PHE A 13 -5.81 35.22 19.27
C PHE A 13 -5.88 34.69 17.83
N GLY A 14 -6.51 35.43 16.92
CA GLY A 14 -6.59 35.06 15.51
C GLY A 14 -5.22 34.99 14.85
N ILE A 15 -4.40 36.03 15.02
CA ILE A 15 -3.03 36.07 14.48
C ILE A 15 -2.15 35.04 15.18
N GLY A 16 -2.25 34.89 16.50
CA GLY A 16 -1.46 33.94 17.29
C GLY A 16 -1.71 32.48 16.91
N ILE A 17 -2.97 32.08 16.70
CA ILE A 17 -3.30 30.74 16.20
C ILE A 17 -2.78 30.56 14.79
N SER A 18 -2.96 31.54 13.92
CA SER A 18 -2.49 31.47 12.52
C SER A 18 -0.98 31.29 12.46
N LEU A 19 -0.22 32.08 13.23
CA LEU A 19 1.23 31.99 13.31
C LEU A 19 1.68 30.69 13.98
N GLY A 20 1.01 30.27 15.06
CA GLY A 20 1.32 29.04 15.77
C GLY A 20 1.11 27.79 14.91
N LEU A 21 0.03 27.75 14.13
CA LEU A 21 -0.21 26.69 13.15
C LEU A 21 0.81 26.72 12.02
N LEU A 22 1.19 27.90 11.54
CA LEU A 22 2.18 28.05 10.47
C LEU A 22 3.57 27.60 10.94
N VAL A 23 4.01 28.02 12.13
CA VAL A 23 5.27 27.60 12.75
C VAL A 23 5.24 26.11 13.08
N GLY A 24 4.14 25.60 13.64
CA GLY A 24 3.95 24.18 13.93
C GLY A 24 4.02 23.33 12.66
N PHE A 25 3.39 23.78 11.57
CA PHE A 25 3.47 23.14 10.26
C PHE A 25 4.91 23.12 9.75
N PHE A 26 5.64 24.24 9.80
CA PHE A 26 7.05 24.26 9.38
C PHE A 26 7.95 23.36 10.23
N LEU A 27 7.80 23.36 11.56
CA LEU A 27 8.56 22.47 12.44
C LEU A 27 8.26 20.99 12.17
N PHE A 28 7.00 20.69 11.85
CA PHE A 28 6.56 19.34 11.54
C PHE A 28 7.08 18.84 10.19
N VAL A 29 6.97 19.66 9.15
CA VAL A 29 7.46 19.34 7.79
C VAL A 29 8.99 19.16 7.77
N TYR A 30 9.73 19.92 8.59
CA TYR A 30 11.18 19.81 8.68
C TYR A 30 11.68 18.80 9.72
N SER A 31 10.80 18.28 10.56
CA SER A 31 11.13 17.14 11.43
C SER A 31 11.31 15.92 10.55
N LYS A 32 12.57 15.52 10.33
CA LYS A 32 12.88 14.30 9.62
C LYS A 32 12.31 13.14 10.44
N PRO A 33 11.54 12.22 9.83
CA PRO A 33 11.21 10.96 10.51
C PRO A 33 12.51 10.27 10.89
N GLU A 34 12.62 9.80 12.12
CA GLU A 34 13.75 8.98 12.55
C GLU A 34 13.86 7.76 11.62
N GLU A 35 15.07 7.44 11.20
CA GLU A 35 15.35 6.18 10.50
C GLU A 35 14.91 5.05 11.43
N VAL A 36 13.95 4.24 10.97
CA VAL A 36 13.51 3.05 11.71
C VAL A 36 14.68 2.08 11.72
N GLU A 37 15.27 1.87 12.90
CA GLU A 37 16.32 0.85 13.06
C GLU A 37 15.77 -0.53 12.70
N ASP A 38 16.56 -1.29 11.94
CA ASP A 38 16.17 -2.65 11.56
C ASP A 38 15.92 -3.49 12.82
N PRO A 39 14.77 -4.20 12.91
CA PRO A 39 14.45 -4.98 14.08
C PRO A 39 15.47 -6.11 14.27
N VAL A 40 16.01 -6.23 15.48
CA VAL A 40 16.92 -7.30 15.85
C VAL A 40 16.19 -8.64 15.75
N CYS A 41 16.54 -9.45 14.75
CA CYS A 41 16.01 -10.81 14.61
C CYS A 41 16.47 -11.69 15.78
N ARG A 42 15.52 -12.16 16.58
CA ARG A 42 15.76 -13.12 17.67
C ARG A 42 15.16 -14.48 17.32
N PRO A 43 15.80 -15.59 17.69
CA PRO A 43 15.23 -16.90 17.47
C PRO A 43 14.02 -17.14 18.40
N LEU A 44 13.08 -17.98 17.96
CA LEU A 44 11.81 -18.21 18.67
C LEU A 44 11.99 -18.75 20.09
N TYR A 45 13.06 -19.49 20.36
CA TYR A 45 13.32 -20.05 21.70
C TYR A 45 13.83 -19.01 22.71
N ASP A 46 14.24 -17.82 22.25
CA ASP A 46 14.68 -16.71 23.11
C ASP A 46 13.50 -15.77 23.47
N LEU A 47 12.30 -16.04 22.95
CA LEU A 47 11.11 -15.24 23.20
C LEU A 47 10.40 -15.70 24.49
N ASP A 48 9.86 -14.75 25.23
CA ASP A 48 9.02 -15.03 26.40
C ASP A 48 7.61 -15.52 25.98
N GLU A 49 6.88 -16.09 26.93
CA GLU A 49 5.55 -16.66 26.65
C GLU A 49 4.56 -15.63 26.09
N PHE A 50 4.66 -14.38 26.54
CA PHE A 50 3.81 -13.28 26.05
C PHE A 50 4.15 -12.95 24.59
N ALA A 51 5.42 -12.76 24.23
CA ALA A 51 5.79 -12.52 22.83
C ALA A 51 5.44 -13.71 21.92
N LEU A 52 5.53 -14.95 22.42
CA LEU A 52 5.10 -16.13 21.67
C LEU A 52 3.59 -16.13 21.42
N GLN A 53 2.78 -15.74 22.41
CA GLN A 53 1.33 -15.59 22.23
C GLN A 53 0.99 -14.50 21.21
N ASP A 54 1.69 -13.37 21.26
CA ASP A 54 1.53 -12.26 20.32
C ASP A 54 1.92 -12.64 18.88
N LEU A 55 2.82 -13.63 18.71
CA LEU A 55 3.21 -14.15 17.39
C LEU A 55 2.26 -15.21 16.82
N LEU A 56 1.41 -15.85 17.64
CA LEU A 56 0.48 -16.88 17.16
C LEU A 56 -0.37 -16.42 15.96
N PRO A 57 -0.92 -15.19 15.91
CA PRO A 57 -1.64 -14.67 14.75
C PRO A 57 -0.76 -14.52 13.49
N GLU A 58 0.55 -14.31 13.64
CA GLU A 58 1.48 -14.06 12.54
C GLU A 58 2.14 -15.33 11.98
N ILE A 59 1.98 -16.48 12.64
CA ILE A 59 2.52 -17.75 12.14
C ILE A 59 1.98 -18.07 10.73
N PRO A 60 2.84 -18.58 9.80
CA PRO A 60 2.42 -18.90 8.44
C PRO A 60 1.26 -19.89 8.36
N LEU A 61 0.42 -19.74 7.33
CA LEU A 61 -0.79 -20.56 7.18
C LEU A 61 -0.50 -22.06 7.04
N TRP A 62 0.58 -22.44 6.36
CA TRP A 62 1.01 -23.86 6.24
C TRP A 62 1.42 -24.50 7.56
N VAL A 63 1.75 -23.71 8.59
CA VAL A 63 2.00 -24.22 9.95
C VAL A 63 0.67 -24.40 10.70
N LYS A 64 -0.28 -23.49 10.49
CA LYS A 64 -1.59 -23.49 11.17
C LYS A 64 -2.58 -24.48 10.58
N ASN A 65 -2.53 -24.67 9.28
CA ASN A 65 -3.48 -25.45 8.50
C ASN A 65 -2.74 -26.43 7.59
N PRO A 66 -2.94 -27.75 7.75
CA PRO A 66 -2.27 -28.76 6.94
C PRO A 66 -2.61 -28.71 5.44
N ASN A 67 -3.71 -28.06 5.05
CA ASN A 67 -4.10 -27.94 3.65
C ASN A 67 -3.24 -26.93 2.87
N TYR A 68 -2.55 -26.03 3.58
CA TYR A 68 -1.68 -25.04 2.96
C TYR A 68 -0.31 -25.65 2.71
N HIS A 69 0.12 -25.63 1.46
CA HIS A 69 1.45 -26.07 1.08
C HIS A 69 2.44 -24.91 1.10
N ARG A 70 3.66 -25.19 1.58
CA ARG A 70 4.79 -24.27 1.48
C ARG A 70 5.30 -24.23 0.04
N VAL A 71 5.46 -23.02 -0.50
CA VAL A 71 5.82 -22.79 -1.91
C VAL A 71 7.11 -21.98 -2.06
N ASP A 72 8.17 -22.37 -1.34
CA ASP A 72 9.47 -21.66 -1.37
C ASP A 72 10.06 -21.58 -2.78
N TRP A 73 9.85 -22.62 -3.58
CA TRP A 73 10.32 -22.66 -4.97
C TRP A 73 9.68 -21.54 -5.81
N LEU A 74 8.40 -21.22 -5.56
CA LEU A 74 7.68 -20.15 -6.25
C LEU A 74 8.20 -18.79 -5.80
N ASN A 75 8.46 -18.63 -4.49
CA ASN A 75 9.05 -17.41 -3.96
C ASN A 75 10.43 -17.15 -4.58
N LYS A 76 11.27 -18.18 -4.70
CA LYS A 76 12.58 -18.07 -5.36
C LYS A 76 12.43 -17.68 -6.84
N PHE A 77 11.52 -18.35 -7.55
CA PHE A 77 11.23 -18.07 -8.95
C PHE A 77 10.78 -16.63 -9.18
N ILE A 78 9.88 -16.11 -8.33
CA ILE A 78 9.39 -14.73 -8.43
C ILE A 78 10.50 -13.74 -8.08
N ALA A 79 11.34 -14.03 -7.07
CA ALA A 79 12.47 -13.19 -6.73
C ALA A 79 13.45 -13.03 -7.90
N ASP A 80 13.76 -14.12 -8.60
CA ASP A 80 14.64 -14.09 -9.78
C ASP A 80 14.02 -13.29 -10.94
N LEU A 81 12.69 -13.31 -11.07
CA LEU A 81 11.95 -12.58 -12.12
C LEU A 81 11.61 -11.13 -11.76
N TRP A 82 11.67 -10.76 -10.48
CA TRP A 82 11.18 -9.48 -9.97
C TRP A 82 11.72 -8.24 -10.72
N PRO A 83 13.02 -8.15 -11.07
CA PRO A 83 13.55 -6.98 -11.80
C PRO A 83 12.95 -6.77 -13.20
N TYR A 84 12.33 -7.81 -13.77
CA TYR A 84 11.65 -7.76 -15.05
C TYR A 84 10.15 -7.51 -14.86
N LEU A 85 9.53 -8.18 -13.88
CA LEU A 85 8.12 -8.00 -13.54
C LEU A 85 7.82 -6.58 -13.10
N GLU A 86 8.69 -5.99 -12.27
CA GLU A 86 8.51 -4.63 -11.77
C GLU A 86 8.32 -3.60 -12.90
N LYS A 87 9.10 -3.71 -13.97
CA LYS A 87 9.04 -2.80 -15.13
C LYS A 87 7.72 -2.92 -15.88
N GLU A 88 7.25 -4.15 -16.08
CA GLU A 88 5.96 -4.41 -16.75
C GLU A 88 4.78 -3.97 -15.89
N ILE A 89 4.87 -4.17 -14.57
CA ILE A 89 3.86 -3.68 -13.61
C ILE A 89 3.83 -2.14 -13.64
N ALA A 90 4.98 -1.47 -13.65
CA ALA A 90 5.06 -0.02 -13.76
C ALA A 90 4.43 0.51 -15.07
N GLY A 91 4.67 -0.17 -16.19
CA GLY A 91 4.02 0.12 -17.47
C GLY A 91 2.50 -0.07 -17.42
N THR A 92 2.05 -1.17 -16.82
CA THR A 92 0.63 -1.49 -16.65
C THR A 92 -0.06 -0.44 -15.79
N ILE A 93 0.52 -0.05 -14.66
CA ILE A 93 -0.01 0.99 -13.78
C ILE A 93 -0.15 2.32 -14.53
N ARG A 94 0.86 2.71 -15.30
CA ARG A 94 0.76 3.92 -16.14
C ARG A 94 -0.43 3.82 -17.11
N SER A 95 -0.61 2.69 -17.78
CA SER A 95 -1.69 2.50 -18.75
C SER A 95 -3.09 2.50 -18.12
N VAL A 96 -3.23 1.94 -16.92
CA VAL A 96 -4.51 1.86 -16.19
C VAL A 96 -4.83 3.19 -15.52
N ALA A 97 -3.83 3.89 -14.98
CA ALA A 97 -4.05 5.15 -14.27
C ALA A 97 -4.26 6.34 -15.21
N GLN A 98 -3.69 6.35 -16.41
CA GLN A 98 -3.87 7.45 -17.37
C GLN A 98 -5.35 7.79 -17.64
N PRO A 99 -6.24 6.85 -18.01
CA PRO A 99 -7.65 7.18 -18.23
C PRO A 99 -8.33 7.68 -16.97
N ILE A 100 -7.94 7.20 -15.79
CA ILE A 100 -8.46 7.69 -14.50
C ILE A 100 -8.04 9.15 -14.30
N PHE A 101 -6.78 9.49 -14.57
CA PHE A 101 -6.28 10.87 -14.46
C PHE A 101 -6.99 11.81 -15.41
N ASP A 102 -7.22 11.39 -16.65
CA ASP A 102 -7.90 12.18 -17.67
C ASP A 102 -9.32 12.59 -17.23
N GLU A 103 -10.00 11.78 -16.41
CA GLU A 103 -11.31 12.12 -15.83
C GLU A 103 -11.25 13.28 -14.82
N TYR A 104 -10.10 13.53 -14.19
CA TYR A 104 -9.90 14.59 -13.21
C TYR A 104 -9.27 15.85 -13.81
N ILE A 105 -8.60 15.75 -14.96
CA ILE A 105 -8.07 16.91 -15.68
C ILE A 105 -9.22 17.87 -16.04
N GLY A 106 -9.04 19.16 -15.77
CA GLY A 106 -10.06 20.20 -15.94
C GLY A 106 -11.07 20.30 -14.79
N LYS A 107 -11.17 19.29 -13.92
CA LYS A 107 -11.90 19.41 -12.64
C LYS A 107 -10.98 20.03 -11.59
N PHE A 108 -11.56 20.79 -10.67
CA PHE A 108 -10.83 21.40 -9.53
C PHE A 108 -9.58 22.22 -9.94
N GLN A 109 -9.55 22.78 -11.16
CA GLN A 109 -8.40 23.51 -11.71
C GLN A 109 -7.12 22.67 -11.88
N ILE A 110 -7.26 21.34 -11.99
CA ILE A 110 -6.15 20.43 -12.30
C ILE A 110 -5.83 20.56 -13.80
N GLU A 111 -4.61 20.99 -14.11
CA GLU A 111 -4.11 21.17 -15.48
C GLU A 111 -3.50 19.88 -16.04
N SER A 112 -2.80 19.11 -15.20
CA SER A 112 -2.20 17.81 -15.57
C SER A 112 -1.91 16.96 -14.35
N ILE A 113 -1.89 15.65 -14.53
CA ILE A 113 -1.46 14.64 -13.57
C ILE A 113 -0.48 13.72 -14.31
N ASP A 114 0.77 13.71 -13.89
CA ASP A 114 1.84 12.95 -14.56
C ASP A 114 2.60 12.07 -13.56
N PHE A 115 3.04 10.89 -13.99
CA PHE A 115 4.02 10.10 -13.25
C PHE A 115 5.43 10.60 -13.52
N GLU A 116 6.08 11.15 -12.49
CA GLU A 116 7.51 11.50 -12.51
C GLU A 116 8.39 10.26 -12.29
N ARG A 117 7.97 9.37 -11.40
CA ARG A 117 8.65 8.08 -11.15
C ARG A 117 7.64 7.00 -10.82
N ILE A 118 7.86 5.80 -11.33
CA ILE A 118 7.18 4.59 -10.89
C ILE A 118 8.28 3.56 -10.67
N ASP A 119 8.41 3.10 -9.44
CA ASP A 119 9.38 2.10 -9.03
C ASP A 119 8.72 1.23 -7.95
N MET A 120 8.57 -0.08 -8.16
CA MET A 120 7.96 -0.97 -7.15
C MET A 120 8.96 -1.44 -6.08
N GLY A 121 10.22 -1.04 -6.19
CA GLY A 121 11.27 -1.41 -5.27
C GLY A 121 11.87 -2.79 -5.55
N THR A 122 12.71 -3.24 -4.63
CA THR A 122 13.54 -4.43 -4.79
C THR A 122 12.96 -5.67 -4.11
N LEU A 123 11.91 -5.50 -3.31
CA LEU A 123 11.30 -6.56 -2.50
C LEU A 123 10.08 -7.16 -3.22
N PRO A 124 10.15 -8.42 -3.67
CA PRO A 124 9.02 -9.08 -4.33
C PRO A 124 7.91 -9.50 -3.34
N PRO A 125 6.70 -9.77 -3.83
CA PRO A 125 5.65 -10.41 -3.04
C PRO A 125 6.04 -11.82 -2.62
N ILE A 126 5.61 -12.22 -1.42
CA ILE A 126 5.86 -13.53 -0.81
C ILE A 126 4.56 -14.31 -0.73
N PHE A 127 4.60 -15.55 -1.20
CA PHE A 127 3.53 -16.52 -1.08
C PHE A 127 3.74 -17.29 0.23
N ASN A 128 2.89 -17.01 1.22
CA ASN A 128 2.92 -17.62 2.55
C ASN A 128 2.21 -18.97 2.61
N GLY A 129 1.66 -19.43 1.50
CA GLY A 129 1.08 -20.75 1.35
C GLY A 129 0.15 -20.80 0.15
N LEU A 130 -0.14 -22.00 -0.30
CA LEU A 130 -1.07 -22.28 -1.40
C LEU A 130 -1.95 -23.46 -1.03
N GLU A 131 -3.26 -23.23 -1.01
CA GLU A 131 -4.27 -24.29 -0.92
C GLU A 131 -4.81 -24.59 -2.32
N VAL A 132 -5.01 -25.87 -2.64
CA VAL A 132 -5.50 -26.31 -3.95
C VAL A 132 -6.69 -27.24 -3.74
N PHE A 133 -7.79 -26.94 -4.43
CA PHE A 133 -9.01 -27.73 -4.38
C PHE A 133 -9.31 -28.30 -5.75
N GLU A 134 -9.55 -29.60 -5.79
CA GLU A 134 -10.16 -30.28 -6.94
C GLU A 134 -11.65 -30.42 -6.64
N THR A 135 -12.50 -29.92 -7.55
CA THR A 135 -13.95 -30.04 -7.41
C THR A 135 -14.49 -31.13 -8.34
N ASN A 136 -15.67 -31.66 -8.02
CA ASN A 136 -16.36 -32.63 -8.87
C ASN A 136 -16.84 -32.03 -10.21
N ASP A 137 -16.75 -30.72 -10.37
CA ASP A 137 -17.29 -29.96 -11.50
C ASP A 137 -16.26 -29.73 -12.63
N ASN A 138 -15.18 -30.52 -12.68
CA ASN A 138 -14.04 -30.29 -13.58
C ASN A 138 -13.49 -28.87 -13.43
N GLU A 139 -13.32 -28.40 -12.20
CA GLU A 139 -12.68 -27.12 -11.90
C GLU A 139 -11.47 -27.35 -10.99
N LEU A 140 -10.40 -26.62 -11.25
CA LEU A 140 -9.25 -26.54 -10.36
C LEU A 140 -9.26 -25.17 -9.69
N ILE A 141 -9.26 -25.14 -8.36
CA ILE A 141 -9.25 -23.90 -7.59
C ILE A 141 -7.93 -23.81 -6.82
N MET A 142 -7.29 -22.64 -6.89
CA MET A 142 -6.08 -22.32 -6.16
C MET A 142 -6.29 -21.08 -5.31
N GLU A 143 -5.89 -21.17 -4.04
CA GLU A 143 -5.99 -20.08 -3.07
C GLU A 143 -4.60 -19.79 -2.48
N PRO A 144 -3.77 -18.97 -3.16
CA PRO A 144 -2.53 -18.49 -2.58
C PRO A 144 -2.81 -17.46 -1.48
N SER A 145 -1.98 -17.46 -0.44
CA SER A 145 -1.88 -16.34 0.51
C SER A 145 -0.66 -15.51 0.17
N ILE A 146 -0.88 -14.28 -0.28
CA ILE A 146 0.16 -13.38 -0.77
C ILE A 146 0.31 -12.22 0.23
N LYS A 147 1.54 -11.98 0.68
CA LYS A 147 1.90 -10.78 1.42
C LYS A 147 3.02 -10.06 0.67
N TRP A 148 2.86 -8.78 0.44
CA TRP A 148 3.87 -7.91 -0.15
C TRP A 148 4.14 -6.76 0.80
N ALA A 149 5.38 -6.61 1.24
CA ALA A 149 5.86 -5.46 1.98
C ALA A 149 7.02 -4.89 1.17
N GLY A 150 6.67 -4.01 0.24
CA GLY A 150 7.60 -3.46 -0.74
C GLY A 150 8.18 -2.12 -0.27
N ASN A 151 9.27 -1.72 -0.90
CA ASN A 151 9.86 -0.39 -0.79
C ASN A 151 9.67 0.43 -2.08
N PRO A 152 8.43 0.61 -2.58
CA PRO A 152 8.19 1.34 -3.82
C PRO A 152 8.45 2.83 -3.64
N ASN A 153 8.73 3.49 -4.75
CA ASN A 153 8.84 4.95 -4.82
C ASN A 153 8.10 5.46 -6.06
N ILE A 154 6.81 5.75 -5.88
CA ILE A 154 5.93 6.25 -6.93
C ILE A 154 5.71 7.74 -6.70
N ILE A 155 6.11 8.57 -7.66
CA ILE A 155 5.99 10.03 -7.59
C ILE A 155 5.03 10.50 -8.67
N LEU A 156 3.94 11.12 -8.22
CA LEU A 156 2.94 11.80 -9.02
C LEU A 156 3.15 13.31 -8.94
N VAL A 157 3.01 13.99 -10.07
CA VAL A 157 3.07 15.44 -10.18
C VAL A 157 1.72 15.94 -10.66
N LEU A 158 1.05 16.72 -9.82
CA LEU A 158 -0.17 17.43 -10.15
C LEU A 158 0.18 18.89 -10.42
N LYS A 159 -0.30 19.44 -11.54
CA LYS A 159 -0.27 20.89 -11.80
C LYS A 159 -1.65 21.46 -11.56
N VAL A 160 -1.77 22.40 -10.61
CA VAL A 160 -3.03 23.04 -10.24
C VAL A 160 -2.79 24.55 -10.19
N LEU A 161 -3.50 25.33 -11.02
CA LEU A 161 -3.35 26.80 -11.07
C LEU A 161 -1.88 27.25 -11.14
N SER A 162 -1.09 26.64 -12.03
CA SER A 162 0.37 26.82 -12.16
C SER A 162 1.25 26.42 -10.95
N LEU A 163 0.68 25.86 -9.88
CA LEU A 163 1.43 25.26 -8.78
C LEU A 163 1.72 23.79 -9.08
N ARG A 164 2.97 23.38 -8.84
CA ARG A 164 3.41 21.97 -8.96
C ARG A 164 3.32 21.30 -7.60
N ILE A 165 2.41 20.34 -7.46
CA ILE A 165 2.20 19.54 -6.25
C ILE A 165 2.76 18.14 -6.51
N THR A 166 3.74 17.71 -5.71
CA THR A 166 4.31 16.36 -5.78
C THR A 166 3.67 15.48 -4.72
N VAL A 167 3.10 14.36 -5.12
CA VAL A 167 2.56 13.32 -4.24
C VAL A 167 3.42 12.09 -4.40
N GLN A 168 3.98 11.60 -3.30
CA GLN A 168 4.86 10.43 -3.28
C GLN A 168 4.21 9.33 -2.46
N LEU A 169 4.11 8.15 -3.05
CA LEU A 169 3.67 6.92 -2.40
C LEU A 169 4.92 6.07 -2.07
N VAL A 170 5.02 5.66 -0.81
CA VAL A 170 6.14 4.86 -0.27
C VAL A 170 5.62 3.73 0.59
N ASP A 171 6.49 2.78 0.94
CA ASP A 171 6.25 1.74 1.96
C ASP A 171 4.89 1.04 1.83
N ILE A 172 4.64 0.45 0.66
CA ILE A 172 3.38 -0.23 0.38
C ILE A 172 3.39 -1.63 1.00
N GLN A 173 2.35 -1.92 1.78
CA GLN A 173 2.06 -3.22 2.34
C GLN A 173 0.71 -3.72 1.81
N VAL A 174 0.71 -4.89 1.17
CA VAL A 174 -0.50 -5.52 0.60
C VAL A 174 -0.60 -6.95 1.07
N PHE A 175 -1.71 -7.31 1.72
CA PHE A 175 -2.07 -8.70 2.01
C PHE A 175 -3.30 -9.09 1.21
N LEU A 176 -3.21 -10.23 0.52
CA LEU A 176 -4.15 -10.66 -0.50
C LEU A 176 -4.34 -12.18 -0.42
N ALA A 177 -5.59 -12.63 -0.42
CA ALA A 177 -5.97 -14.03 -0.55
C ALA A 177 -6.92 -14.19 -1.75
N PRO A 178 -6.39 -14.22 -2.98
CA PRO A 178 -7.22 -14.42 -4.16
C PRO A 178 -7.56 -15.90 -4.31
N ARG A 179 -8.77 -16.18 -4.78
CA ARG A 179 -9.20 -17.47 -5.30
C ARG A 179 -9.11 -17.43 -6.81
N ILE A 180 -8.32 -18.33 -7.37
CA ILE A 180 -8.08 -18.49 -8.80
C ILE A 180 -8.72 -19.82 -9.23
N ALA A 181 -9.77 -19.75 -10.04
CA ALA A 181 -10.47 -20.93 -10.56
C ALA A 181 -10.19 -21.12 -12.06
N PHE A 182 -9.72 -22.30 -12.44
CA PHE A 182 -9.56 -22.73 -13.83
C PHE A 182 -10.78 -23.55 -14.23
N LYS A 183 -11.63 -23.00 -15.09
CA LYS A 183 -12.91 -23.63 -15.42
C LYS A 183 -13.53 -23.30 -16.79
N PRO A 184 -14.25 -24.25 -17.39
CA PRO A 184 -14.12 -25.69 -17.15
C PRO A 184 -12.71 -26.18 -17.53
N LEU A 185 -12.26 -27.26 -16.89
CA LEU A 185 -11.11 -28.02 -17.36
C LEU A 185 -11.48 -28.73 -18.67
N VAL A 186 -10.57 -28.70 -19.64
CA VAL A 186 -10.77 -29.26 -20.98
C VAL A 186 -9.58 -30.15 -21.35
N PRO A 187 -9.76 -31.18 -22.19
CA PRO A 187 -8.67 -32.08 -22.57
C PRO A 187 -7.68 -31.49 -23.59
N SER A 188 -7.86 -30.23 -24.00
CA SER A 188 -6.98 -29.50 -24.92
C SER A 188 -6.11 -28.50 -24.17
N PHE A 189 -4.81 -28.47 -24.46
CA PHE A 189 -3.88 -27.48 -23.89
C PHE A 189 -4.41 -26.03 -24.10
N PRO A 190 -4.41 -25.15 -23.06
CA PRO A 190 -3.72 -25.24 -21.76
C PRO A 190 -4.48 -26.00 -20.65
N CYS A 191 -5.44 -26.84 -21.02
CA CYS A 191 -6.25 -27.71 -20.15
C CYS A 191 -7.38 -27.03 -19.38
N PHE A 192 -7.67 -25.75 -19.66
CA PHE A 192 -8.81 -25.01 -19.12
C PHE A 192 -9.32 -24.00 -20.14
N ALA A 193 -10.59 -23.61 -20.04
CA ALA A 193 -11.20 -22.63 -20.95
C ALA A 193 -11.14 -21.20 -20.40
N ASN A 194 -11.32 -20.99 -19.10
CA ASN A 194 -11.29 -19.67 -18.48
C ASN A 194 -10.49 -19.68 -17.17
N ILE A 195 -9.98 -18.51 -16.82
CA ILE A 195 -9.43 -18.21 -15.50
C ILE A 195 -10.37 -17.19 -14.86
N VAL A 196 -10.88 -17.51 -13.68
CA VAL A 196 -11.71 -16.60 -12.87
C VAL A 196 -10.93 -16.27 -11.61
N VAL A 197 -10.67 -14.99 -11.38
CA VAL A 197 -9.97 -14.50 -10.18
C VAL A 197 -10.96 -13.73 -9.34
N SER A 198 -11.05 -14.07 -8.05
CA SER A 198 -11.89 -13.40 -7.07
C SER A 198 -11.12 -13.17 -5.78
N LEU A 199 -11.48 -12.14 -5.02
CA LEU A 199 -10.92 -11.92 -3.68
C LEU A 199 -11.84 -12.57 -2.65
N MET A 200 -11.27 -13.45 -1.81
CA MET A 200 -12.04 -14.13 -0.76
C MET A 200 -12.42 -13.18 0.37
N GLU A 201 -11.53 -12.24 0.65
CA GLU A 201 -11.65 -11.24 1.69
C GLU A 201 -11.18 -9.89 1.17
N LYS A 202 -11.53 -8.81 1.87
CA LYS A 202 -11.01 -7.48 1.52
C LYS A 202 -9.48 -7.52 1.65
N PRO A 203 -8.73 -7.13 0.60
CA PRO A 203 -7.28 -7.03 0.72
C PRO A 203 -6.93 -5.95 1.74
N HIS A 204 -5.94 -6.25 2.56
CA HIS A 204 -5.33 -5.25 3.43
C HIS A 204 -4.31 -4.47 2.60
N VAL A 205 -4.45 -3.16 2.56
CA VAL A 205 -3.53 -2.26 1.84
C VAL A 205 -3.18 -1.12 2.78
N ASP A 206 -1.90 -0.98 3.08
CA ASP A 206 -1.33 0.13 3.83
C ASP A 206 -0.17 0.73 3.04
N PHE A 207 0.06 2.04 3.22
CA PHE A 207 1.08 2.76 2.48
C PHE A 207 1.46 4.08 3.16
N GLY A 208 2.71 4.49 3.01
CA GLY A 208 3.15 5.84 3.33
C GLY A 208 2.82 6.81 2.19
N MET A 209 2.41 8.04 2.53
CA MET A 209 2.14 9.08 1.54
C MET A 209 2.74 10.43 1.96
N LYS A 210 3.55 11.02 1.08
CA LYS A 210 4.13 12.35 1.26
C LYS A 210 3.57 13.32 0.22
N ILE A 211 3.21 14.53 0.62
CA ILE A 211 2.79 15.61 -0.28
C ILE A 211 3.70 16.81 -0.09
N LEU A 212 4.26 17.33 -1.20
CA LEU A 212 5.25 18.41 -1.19
C LEU A 212 6.46 18.13 -0.25
N GLY A 213 6.81 16.84 -0.09
CA GLY A 213 7.88 16.39 0.80
C GLY A 213 7.47 16.24 2.27
N ALA A 214 6.28 16.69 2.66
CA ALA A 214 5.72 16.49 4.00
C ALA A 214 5.02 15.13 4.09
N ASP A 215 5.30 14.36 5.14
CA ASP A 215 4.58 13.10 5.38
C ASP A 215 3.16 13.39 5.90
N ILE A 216 2.15 13.01 5.12
CA ILE A 216 0.75 13.23 5.50
C ILE A 216 0.28 12.21 6.54
N MET A 217 0.88 11.02 6.56
CA MET A 217 0.48 9.95 7.48
C MET A 217 0.77 10.32 8.93
N SER A 218 1.75 11.20 9.14
CA SER A 218 2.09 11.72 10.46
C SER A 218 1.08 12.75 11.02
N ILE A 219 0.15 13.28 10.19
CA ILE A 219 -0.84 14.28 10.63
C ILE A 219 -2.05 13.59 11.28
N PRO A 220 -2.30 13.77 12.59
CA PRO A 220 -3.44 13.15 13.27
C PRO A 220 -4.77 13.61 12.66
N GLY A 221 -5.62 12.66 12.29
CA GLY A 221 -6.95 12.92 11.70
C GLY A 221 -6.99 12.85 10.17
N LEU A 222 -5.94 13.28 9.47
CA LEU A 222 -5.83 13.18 8.00
C LEU A 222 -5.62 11.73 7.54
N TYR A 223 -4.85 10.96 8.30
CA TYR A 223 -4.67 9.51 8.14
C TYR A 223 -6.00 8.76 7.96
N ARG A 224 -7.02 9.12 8.76
CA ARG A 224 -8.33 8.44 8.74
C ARG A 224 -9.12 8.75 7.47
N PHE A 225 -8.98 9.93 6.89
CA PHE A 225 -9.64 10.27 5.62
C PHE A 225 -9.01 9.51 4.44
N VAL A 226 -7.69 9.38 4.42
CA VAL A 226 -6.97 8.63 3.38
C VAL A 226 -7.34 7.14 3.42
N GLN A 227 -7.42 6.54 4.61
CA GLN A 227 -7.85 5.14 4.74
C GLN A 227 -9.35 4.91 4.50
N VAL A 228 -10.21 5.90 4.79
CA VAL A 228 -11.67 5.79 4.57
C VAL A 228 -12.04 5.98 3.10
N LEU A 229 -11.27 6.74 2.31
CA LEU A 229 -11.46 6.88 0.86
C LEU A 229 -11.12 5.61 0.06
N HIS A 230 -10.61 4.55 0.70
CA HIS A 230 -10.48 3.21 0.12
C HIS A 230 -11.80 2.43 0.17
N TRP A 231 -12.85 3.01 -0.44
CA TRP A 231 -14.11 2.38 -0.83
C TRP A 231 -14.81 3.14 -1.95
#